data_AF-A0A356NF85-F1
#
_entry.id   AF-A0A356NF85-F1
#
_cell.length_a   1.000
_cell.length_b   1.000
_cell.length_c   1.000
_cell.angle_alpha   90.00
_cell.angle_beta   90.00
_cell.angle_gamma   90.00
#
_symmetry.space_group_name_H-M   'P 1'
#
loop_
_entity.id
_entity.type
_entity.pdbx_description
1 polymer ?
#
loop_
_entity_poly.entity_id
_entity_poly.type
_entity_poly.pdbx_seq_one_letter_code
_entity_poly.pdbx_strand_id
1 'polypeptide(L)' 'MYRVNNKERLRLINTTQALVMPSLWEGFGLPALEAMACGTVVMTSRAGALPGA' A
#
# COMPACT_ATOMS: atom_id res chain seq x y z
N MET A 1 3.22 -16.60 -9.51
CA MET A 1 2.74 -15.47 -8.68
C MET A 1 1.48 -15.90 -7.96
N TYR A 2 1.40 -15.73 -6.63
CA TYR A 2 0.18 -16.00 -5.87
C TYR A 2 -0.69 -14.74 -5.82
N ARG A 3 -1.97 -14.84 -6.17
CA ARG A 3 -2.90 -13.71 -6.16
C ARG A 3 -3.82 -13.85 -4.95
N VAL A 4 -3.79 -12.85 -4.07
CA VAL A 4 -4.76 -12.75 -2.97
C VAL A 4 -6.13 -12.36 -3.52
N ASN A 5 -7.20 -12.94 -2.95
CA ASN A 5 -8.56 -12.55 -3.29
C ASN A 5 -8.96 -11.25 -2.57
N ASN A 6 -10.10 -10.66 -2.95
CA ASN A 6 -10.55 -9.38 -2.40
C ASN A 6 -10.84 -9.43 -0.89
N LYS A 7 -11.42 -10.52 -0.37
CA LYS A 7 -11.70 -10.65 1.07
C LYS A 7 -10.39 -10.65 1.87
N GLU A 8 -9.39 -11.40 1.41
CA GLU A 8 -8.11 -11.45 2.09
C GLU A 8 -7.37 -10.11 1.99
N ARG A 9 -7.42 -9.44 0.83
CA ARG A 9 -6.84 -8.10 0.67
C ARG A 9 -7.41 -7.11 1.68
N LEU A 10 -8.74 -7.04 1.79
CA LEU A 10 -9.42 -6.14 2.72
C LEU A 10 -9.05 -6.45 4.17
N ARG A 11 -9.01 -7.75 4.53
CA ARG A 11 -8.59 -8.18 5.87
C ARG A 11 -7.17 -7.70 6.19
N LEU A 12 -6.23 -7.91 5.28
CA LEU A 12 -4.84 -7.49 5.47
C LEU A 12 -4.73 -5.98 5.65
N ILE A 13 -5.27 -5.19 4.72
CA ILE A 13 -5.16 -3.72 4.77
C ILE A 13 -5.74 -3.15 6.07
N ASN A 14 -6.85 -3.71 6.59
CA ASN A 14 -7.50 -3.23 7.81
C ASN A 14 -6.86 -3.71 9.12
N THR A 15 -6.02 -4.75 9.09
CA THR A 15 -5.46 -5.35 10.33
C THR A 15 -3.94 -5.23 10.44
N THR A 16 -3.27 -4.75 9.39
CA THR A 16 -1.82 -4.58 9.41
C THR A 16 -1.43 -3.24 10.04
N GLN A 17 -0.30 -3.21 10.74
CA GLN A 17 0.23 -1.99 11.35
C GLN A 17 0.96 -1.08 10.34
N ALA A 18 1.52 -1.67 9.28
CA ALA A 18 2.23 -0.94 8.25
C ALA A 18 2.12 -1.61 6.86
N LEU A 19 2.16 -0.79 5.81
CA LEU A 19 2.35 -1.19 4.42
C LEU A 19 3.75 -0.75 3.98
N VAL A 20 4.53 -1.65 3.38
CA VAL A 20 5.83 -1.34 2.79
C VAL A 20 5.75 -1.54 1.28
N MET A 21 6.01 -0.46 0.52
CA MET A 21 5.93 -0.44 -0.94
C MET A 21 7.26 0.08 -1.52
N PRO A 22 8.29 -0.77 -1.64
CA PRO A 22 9.64 -0.37 -2.02
C PRO A 22 9.85 -0.29 -3.55
N SER A 23 8.79 0.03 -4.29
CA SER A 23 8.81 0.13 -5.75
C SER A 23 9.57 1.38 -6.20
N LEU A 24 10.23 1.31 -7.37
CA LEU A 24 10.95 2.45 -7.96
C LEU A 24 10.08 3.26 -8.94
N TRP A 25 8.94 2.69 -9.32
CA TRP A 25 7.93 3.34 -10.14
C TRP A 25 6.56 2.77 -9.77
N GLU A 26 5.63 3.68 -9.51
CA GLU A 26 4.25 3.36 -9.18
C GLU A 26 3.34 4.03 -10.20
N GLY A 27 2.19 3.41 -10.45
CA GLY A 27 1.09 4.04 -11.17
C GLY A 27 0.45 5.12 -10.30
N PHE A 28 -0.81 4.94 -9.92
CA PHE A 28 -1.52 5.92 -9.09
C PHE A 28 -1.25 5.79 -7.57
N GLY A 29 -0.66 4.67 -7.11
CA GLY A 29 -0.43 4.44 -5.69
C GLY A 29 -1.68 4.01 -4.89
N LEU A 30 -2.66 3.37 -5.55
CA LEU A 30 -3.90 2.92 -4.91
C LEU A 30 -3.68 2.07 -3.64
N PRO A 31 -2.74 1.10 -3.60
CA PRO A 31 -2.52 0.32 -2.38
C PRO A 31 -2.10 1.17 -1.17
N ALA A 32 -1.27 2.19 -1.40
CA ALA A 32 -0.88 3.13 -0.36
C ALA A 32 -2.06 4.00 0.09
N LEU A 33 -2.87 4.49 -0.85
CA LEU A 33 -4.06 5.28 -0.52
C LEU A 33 -5.09 4.47 0.29
N GLU A 34 -5.34 3.21 -0.09
CA GLU A 34 -6.20 2.29 0.65
C GLU A 34 -5.67 2.08 2.08
N ALA A 35 -4.35 1.87 2.25
CA ALA A 35 -3.73 1.71 3.56
C ALA A 35 -3.81 2.99 4.41
N MET A 36 -3.53 4.16 3.83
CA MET A 36 -3.65 5.46 4.52
C MET A 36 -5.09 5.72 4.98
N ALA A 37 -6.08 5.39 4.14
CA ALA A 37 -7.50 5.53 4.49
C ALA A 37 -7.90 4.63 5.68
N CYS A 38 -7.26 3.48 5.84
CA CYS A 38 -7.42 2.59 6.99
C CYS A 38 -6.61 3.01 8.23
N GLY A 39 -5.84 4.11 8.15
CA GLY A 39 -4.96 4.57 9.24
C GLY A 39 -3.67 3.77 9.40
N THR A 40 -3.32 2.96 8.39
CA THR A 40 -2.11 2.14 8.38
C THR A 40 -0.89 2.99 8.03
N VAL A 41 0.22 2.79 8.74
CA VAL A 41 1.49 3.48 8.43
C VAL A 41 1.98 3.03 7.06
N VAL A 42 2.34 3.97 6.16
CA VAL A 42 2.85 3.63 4.82
C VAL A 42 4.31 4.03 4.71
N MET A 43 5.16 3.06 4.36
CA MET A 43 6.56 3.27 4.00
C MET A 43 6.73 3.00 2.51
N THR A 44 7.20 3.99 1.76
CA THR A 44 7.36 3.89 0.31
C THR A 44 8.72 4.44 -0.11
N SER A 45 9.17 4.05 -1.30
CA SER A 45 10.28 4.76 -1.95
C SER A 45 9.85 6.18 -2.29
N ARG A 46 10.81 7.11 -2.32
CA ARG A 46 10.62 8.48 -2.81
C ARG A 46 10.60 8.51 -4.35
N ALA A 47 9.59 7.88 -4.95
CA ALA A 47 9.43 7.74 -6.39
C ALA A 47 7.95 7.56 -6.79
N GLY A 48 7.65 7.75 -8.08
CA GLY A 48 6.30 7.52 -8.62
C GLY A 48 5.23 8.45 -8.01
N ALA A 49 4.06 7.89 -7.69
CA ALA A 49 2.90 8.62 -7.16
C ALA A 49 3.02 9.09 -5.70
N LEU A 50 4.08 8.72 -4.98
CA LEU A 50 4.32 9.15 -3.59
C LEU A 50 5.65 9.91 -3.45
N PRO A 51 5.82 11.05 -4.14
CA PRO A 51 7.03 11.85 -4.05
C PRO A 51 7.02 12.67 -2.75
N GLY A 52 7.45 12.06 -1.63
CA GLY A 52 7.65 12.77 -0.36
C GLY A 52 6.90 12.24 0.85
N ALA A 53 6.35 11.01 0.77
CA ALA A 53 6.12 10.21 1.98
C ALA A 53 7.46 9.86 2.67
#